data_AF-A0A960LPA4-F1
#
_entry.id   AF-A0A960LPA4-F1
#
_cell.length_a   1.000
_cell.length_b   1.000
_cell.length_c   1.000
_cell.angle_alpha   90.00
_cell.angle_beta   90.00
_cell.angle_gamma   90.00
#
_symmetry.space_group_name_H-M   'P 1'
#
loop_
_entity.id
_entity.type
_entity.pdbx_description
1 polymer ?
#
loop_
_entity_poly.entity_id
_entity_poly.type
_entity_poly.pdbx_seq_one_letter_code
_entity_poly.pdbx_strand_id
1 'polypeptide(L)'
;MGRPSISVWLGTGEQLAKGINLAAEFTEGPFNAPFNATMNAVAQKQAFETPTIKNAITSFRLYETFLPGDPDVASAAAMLTQKLVTKDDELHQAARATVTPVTHTHTLTVRAVE
;
A
#
# COMPACT_ATOMS: atom_id res chain seq x y z
N MET A 1 12.71 16.58 -25.84
CA MET A 1 13.20 15.67 -24.78
C MET A 1 12.68 14.28 -25.09
N GLY A 2 13.56 13.30 -25.33
CA GLY A 2 13.15 11.92 -25.61
C GLY A 2 12.58 11.26 -24.36
N ARG A 3 11.48 10.52 -24.48
CA ARG A 3 10.95 9.72 -23.38
C ARG A 3 11.98 8.63 -23.03
N PRO A 4 12.32 8.41 -21.75
CA PRO A 4 13.20 7.30 -21.37
C PRO A 4 12.59 5.98 -21.84
N SER A 5 13.37 5.17 -22.57
CA SER A 5 12.96 3.87 -23.09
C SER A 5 13.87 2.77 -22.53
N ILE A 6 13.27 1.74 -21.94
CA ILE A 6 13.97 0.52 -21.51
C ILE A 6 13.66 -0.56 -22.56
N SER A 7 14.69 -1.28 -23.01
CA SER A 7 14.56 -2.41 -23.94
C SER A 7 15.11 -3.67 -23.30
N VAL A 8 14.35 -4.76 -23.34
CA VAL A 8 14.76 -6.08 -22.83
C VAL A 8 14.36 -7.15 -23.84
N TRP A 9 15.09 -8.27 -23.85
CA TRP A 9 14.67 -9.46 -24.61
C TRP A 9 13.59 -10.19 -23.83
N LEU A 10 12.42 -10.42 -24.45
CA LEU A 10 11.22 -10.95 -23.79
C LEU A 10 10.90 -12.41 -24.14
N GLY A 11 11.78 -13.07 -24.90
CA GLY A 11 11.55 -14.46 -25.34
C GLY A 11 11.15 -14.61 -26.79
N THR A 12 10.84 -15.85 -27.15
CA THR A 12 10.28 -16.23 -28.45
C THR A 12 8.79 -15.88 -28.55
N GLY A 13 8.24 -15.91 -29.77
CA GLY A 13 6.79 -15.74 -29.98
C GLY A 13 5.94 -16.72 -29.16
N GLU A 14 6.40 -17.97 -29.00
CA GLU A 14 5.72 -18.99 -28.18
C GLU A 14 5.73 -18.64 -26.69
N GLN A 15 6.81 -18.04 -26.18
CA GLN A 15 6.89 -17.61 -24.78
C GLN A 15 5.96 -16.42 -24.53
N LEU A 16 5.91 -15.46 -25.45
CA LEU A 16 4.97 -14.34 -25.39
C LEU A 16 3.51 -14.81 -25.44
N ALA A 17 3.20 -15.82 -26.26
CA ALA A 17 1.85 -16.39 -26.37
C ALA A 17 1.37 -17.07 -25.08
N LYS A 18 2.29 -17.60 -24.26
CA LYS A 18 1.97 -18.16 -22.93
C LYS A 18 1.74 -17.08 -21.87
N GLY A 19 2.04 -15.82 -22.18
CA GLY A 19 2.02 -14.71 -21.24
C GLY A 19 3.34 -14.60 -20.47
N ILE A 20 3.79 -13.36 -20.28
CA ILE A 20 5.00 -13.02 -19.53
C ILE A 20 4.65 -12.14 -18.34
N ASN A 21 5.36 -12.30 -17.23
CA ASN A 21 5.20 -11.43 -16.07
C ASN A 21 6.13 -10.22 -16.17
N LEU A 22 5.60 -9.10 -16.65
CA LEU A 22 6.38 -7.87 -16.81
C LEU A 22 7.02 -7.38 -15.49
N ALA A 23 6.41 -7.62 -14.33
CA ALA A 23 7.01 -7.20 -13.06
C ALA A 23 8.25 -8.03 -12.68
N ALA A 24 8.32 -9.29 -13.13
CA ALA A 24 9.49 -10.15 -12.93
C ALA A 24 10.61 -9.82 -13.94
N GLU A 25 10.24 -9.52 -15.17
CA GLU A 25 11.19 -9.22 -16.26
C GLU A 25 11.74 -7.77 -16.20
N PHE A 26 10.98 -6.84 -15.61
CA PHE A 26 11.34 -5.43 -15.47
C PHE A 26 11.30 -5.03 -13.99
N THR A 27 12.41 -5.25 -13.29
CA THR A 27 12.56 -4.84 -11.89
C THR A 27 12.60 -3.32 -11.72
N GLU A 28 12.99 -2.59 -12.77
CA GLU A 28 13.03 -1.13 -12.82
C GLU A 28 12.20 -0.62 -14.00
N GLY A 29 11.42 0.42 -13.76
CA GLY A 29 10.49 0.95 -14.75
C GLY A 29 9.63 2.10 -14.24
N PRO A 30 8.73 2.61 -15.09
CA PRO A 30 7.88 3.74 -14.75
C PRO A 30 6.85 3.43 -13.66
N PHE A 31 6.69 2.14 -13.30
CA PHE A 31 5.77 1.67 -12.26
C PHE A 31 6.36 1.79 -10.86
N ASN A 32 7.70 1.73 -10.71
CA ASN A 32 8.37 1.66 -9.42
C ASN A 32 8.06 2.87 -8.54
N ALA A 33 8.17 4.09 -9.08
CA ALA A 33 7.96 5.30 -8.29
C ALA A 33 6.50 5.44 -7.79
N PRO A 34 5.45 5.32 -8.63
CA PRO A 34 4.06 5.29 -8.15
C PRO A 34 3.77 4.15 -7.17
N PHE A 35 4.32 2.96 -7.42
CA PHE A 35 4.15 1.80 -6.54
C PHE A 35 4.80 2.04 -5.16
N ASN A 36 6.04 2.53 -5.14
CA ASN A 36 6.76 2.85 -3.90
C ASN A 36 6.06 3.95 -3.09
N ALA A 37 5.49 4.95 -3.76
CA ALA A 37 4.67 5.97 -3.08
C ALA A 37 3.49 5.33 -2.34
N THR A 38 2.80 4.38 -2.98
CA THR A 38 1.70 3.62 -2.36
C THR A 38 2.20 2.77 -1.19
N MET A 39 3.28 2.02 -1.38
CA MET A 39 3.86 1.17 -0.35
C MET A 39 4.30 1.97 0.88
N ASN A 40 4.90 3.14 0.69
CA ASN A 40 5.32 4.02 1.78
C ASN A 40 4.12 4.57 2.57
N ALA A 41 3.05 4.97 1.88
CA ALA A 41 1.84 5.46 2.56
C ALA A 41 1.14 4.34 3.35
N VAL A 42 1.08 3.12 2.80
CA VAL A 42 0.58 1.94 3.52
C VAL A 42 1.45 1.61 4.73
N ALA A 43 2.78 1.67 4.61
CA ALA A 43 3.70 1.43 5.72
C ALA A 43 3.50 2.46 6.85
N GLN A 44 3.32 3.74 6.52
CA GLN A 44 3.02 4.79 7.50
C GLN A 44 1.69 4.53 8.23
N LYS A 45 0.66 4.11 7.49
CA LYS A 45 -0.62 3.72 8.08
C LYS A 45 -0.45 2.54 9.06
N GLN A 46 0.21 1.47 8.64
CA GLN A 46 0.42 0.29 9.48
C GLN A 46 1.28 0.57 10.73
N ALA A 47 2.25 1.49 10.61
CA ALA A 47 3.06 1.94 11.74
C ALA A 47 2.23 2.66 12.81
N PHE A 48 1.13 3.30 12.42
CA PHE A 48 0.16 3.87 13.36
C PHE A 48 -0.83 2.82 13.88
N GLU A 49 -1.42 2.00 13.01
CA GLU A 49 -2.44 1.01 13.39
C GLU A 49 -1.93 -0.03 14.38
N THR A 50 -0.73 -0.55 14.15
CA THR A 50 -0.19 -1.65 14.93
C THR A 50 -0.11 -1.33 16.43
N PRO A 51 0.58 -0.26 16.87
CA PRO A 51 0.61 0.11 18.28
C PRO A 51 -0.76 0.60 18.78
N THR A 52 -1.56 1.25 17.94
CA THR A 52 -2.90 1.71 18.31
C THR A 52 -3.81 0.56 18.73
N ILE A 53 -3.87 -0.50 17.93
CA ILE A 53 -4.69 -1.68 18.23
C ILE A 53 -4.07 -2.50 19.35
N LYS A 54 -2.78 -2.86 19.23
CA LYS A 54 -2.14 -3.79 20.15
C LYS A 54 -1.94 -3.21 21.55
N ASN A 55 -1.70 -1.90 21.65
CA ASN A 55 -1.39 -1.26 22.92
C ASN A 55 -2.54 -0.38 23.39
N ALA A 56 -2.90 0.67 22.65
CA ALA A 56 -3.84 1.67 23.16
C ALA A 56 -5.25 1.09 23.38
N ILE A 57 -5.92 0.65 22.30
CA ILE A 57 -7.30 0.16 22.35
C ILE A 57 -7.41 -1.11 23.21
N THR A 58 -6.42 -2.01 23.12
CA THR A 58 -6.37 -3.21 23.97
C THR A 58 -6.21 -2.83 25.45
N SER A 59 -5.38 -1.85 25.79
CA SER A 59 -5.19 -1.41 27.18
C SER A 59 -6.42 -0.72 27.75
N PHE A 60 -7.18 0.03 26.95
CA PHE A 60 -8.42 0.65 27.44
C PHE A 60 -9.41 -0.37 27.99
N ARG A 61 -9.48 -1.56 27.37
CA ARG A 61 -10.34 -2.66 27.83
C ARG A 61 -9.91 -3.23 29.17
N LEU A 62 -8.62 -3.15 29.52
CA LEU A 62 -8.11 -3.67 30.78
C LEU A 62 -8.62 -2.88 31.98
N TYR A 63 -9.01 -1.60 31.79
CA TYR A 63 -9.54 -0.78 32.88
C TYR A 63 -10.84 -1.32 33.48
N GLU A 64 -11.64 -2.08 32.71
CA GLU A 64 -12.84 -2.74 33.23
C GLU A 64 -12.52 -3.71 34.37
N THR A 65 -11.32 -4.31 34.37
CA THR A 65 -10.85 -5.19 35.46
C THR A 65 -10.65 -4.44 36.78
N PHE A 66 -10.25 -3.16 36.71
CA PHE A 66 -9.89 -2.35 37.88
C PHE A 66 -11.03 -1.43 38.32
N LEU A 67 -11.86 -0.98 37.38
CA LEU A 67 -12.93 -0.01 37.56
C LEU A 67 -14.21 -0.52 36.88
N PRO A 68 -14.78 -1.64 37.36
CA PRO A 68 -15.90 -2.29 36.68
C PRO A 68 -17.15 -1.41 36.68
N GLY A 69 -17.73 -1.22 35.49
CA GLY A 69 -18.94 -0.41 35.31
C GLY A 69 -18.78 1.08 35.56
N ASP A 70 -17.56 1.61 35.63
CA ASP A 70 -17.32 3.04 35.78
C ASP A 70 -17.69 3.81 34.50
N PRO A 71 -18.69 4.72 34.55
CA PRO A 71 -19.18 5.41 33.35
C PRO A 71 -18.17 6.41 32.77
N ASP A 72 -17.29 6.99 33.61
CA ASP A 72 -16.30 7.96 33.18
C ASP A 72 -15.17 7.26 32.41
N VAL A 73 -14.74 6.09 32.89
CA VAL A 73 -13.77 5.23 32.19
C VAL A 73 -14.32 4.80 30.83
N ALA A 74 -15.57 4.33 30.78
CA ALA A 74 -16.21 3.91 29.55
C ALA A 74 -16.31 5.06 28.53
N SER A 75 -16.71 6.25 28.99
CA SER A 75 -16.80 7.46 28.17
C SER A 75 -15.43 7.89 27.62
N ALA A 76 -14.41 7.92 28.48
CA ALA A 76 -13.05 8.26 28.09
C ALA A 76 -12.48 7.27 27.06
N ALA A 77 -12.68 5.97 27.27
CA ALA A 77 -12.23 4.93 26.36
C ALA A 77 -12.90 5.05 24.98
N ALA A 78 -14.21 5.31 24.94
CA ALA A 78 -14.95 5.53 23.71
C ALA A 78 -14.45 6.77 22.95
N MET A 79 -14.27 7.89 23.64
CA MET A 79 -13.74 9.13 23.06
C MET A 79 -12.33 8.93 22.48
N LEU A 80 -11.42 8.29 23.22
CA LEU A 80 -10.06 8.05 22.76
C LEU A 80 -10.05 7.09 21.56
N THR A 81 -10.85 6.03 21.60
CA THR A 81 -11.01 5.10 20.48
C THR A 81 -11.48 5.82 19.23
N GLN A 82 -12.49 6.70 19.35
CA GLN A 82 -13.00 7.46 18.20
C GLN A 82 -11.93 8.36 17.59
N LYS A 83 -11.12 9.05 18.40
CA LYS A 83 -10.01 9.88 17.89
C LYS A 83 -8.96 9.06 17.14
N LEU A 84 -8.65 7.86 17.64
CA LEU A 84 -7.69 6.94 17.01
C LEU A 84 -8.23 6.40 15.68
N VAL A 85 -9.51 6.03 15.62
CA VAL A 85 -10.18 5.60 14.38
C VAL A 85 -10.20 6.73 13.35
N THR A 86 -10.56 7.95 13.74
CA THR A 86 -10.52 9.11 12.83
C THR A 86 -9.13 9.33 12.26
N LYS A 87 -8.07 9.15 13.06
CA LYS A 87 -6.71 9.27 12.56
C LYS A 87 -6.33 8.14 11.60
N ASP A 88 -6.76 6.92 11.86
CA ASP A 88 -6.59 5.81 10.94
C ASP A 88 -7.30 6.05 9.60
N ASP A 89 -8.53 6.57 9.64
CA ASP A 89 -9.29 6.94 8.43
C ASP A 89 -8.55 7.99 7.59
N GLU A 90 -7.96 9.02 8.22
CA GLU A 90 -7.13 10.01 7.51
C GLU A 90 -5.95 9.34 6.79
N LEU A 91 -5.24 8.43 7.47
CA LEU A 91 -4.11 7.70 6.90
C LEU A 91 -4.56 6.72 5.80
N HIS A 92 -5.74 6.11 5.95
CA HIS A 92 -6.38 5.28 4.94
C HIS A 92 -6.67 6.08 3.66
N GLN A 93 -7.30 7.25 3.79
CA GLN A 93 -7.59 8.11 2.64
C GLN A 93 -6.31 8.63 1.99
N ALA A 94 -5.31 9.00 2.79
CA ALA A 94 -4.01 9.42 2.28
C ALA A 94 -3.32 8.31 1.47
N ALA A 95 -3.32 7.07 1.97
CA ALA A 95 -2.78 5.92 1.23
C ALA A 95 -3.56 5.67 -0.06
N ARG A 96 -4.90 5.71 -0.02
CA ARG A 96 -5.74 5.54 -1.21
C ARG A 96 -5.47 6.60 -2.28
N ALA A 97 -5.25 7.85 -1.88
CA ALA A 97 -4.98 8.97 -2.78
C ALA A 97 -3.64 8.83 -3.54
N THR A 98 -2.72 7.98 -3.08
CA THR A 98 -1.45 7.71 -3.79
C THR A 98 -1.63 6.82 -5.02
N VAL A 99 -2.74 6.10 -5.13
CA VAL A 99 -3.02 5.22 -6.27
C VAL A 99 -3.41 6.09 -7.47
N THR A 100 -2.46 6.29 -8.36
CA THR A 100 -2.64 7.10 -9.58
C THR A 100 -2.84 6.20 -10.80
N PRO A 101 -3.98 6.31 -11.50
CA PRO A 101 -4.17 5.63 -12.78
C PRO A 101 -3.19 6.19 -13.81
N VAL A 102 -2.46 5.30 -14.49
CA VAL A 102 -1.48 5.67 -15.50
C VAL A 102 -1.71 4.86 -16.77
N THR A 103 -1.40 5.47 -17.93
CA THR A 103 -1.42 4.80 -19.23
C THR A 103 0.01 4.70 -19.75
N HIS A 104 0.43 3.48 -20.09
CA HIS A 104 1.74 3.22 -20.68
C HIS A 104 1.58 2.66 -22.09
N THR A 105 2.54 3.00 -22.96
CA THR A 105 2.65 2.44 -24.30
C THR A 105 3.86 1.52 -24.33
N HIS A 106 3.66 0.29 -24.77
CA HIS A 106 4.72 -0.69 -24.95
C HIS A 106 4.96 -0.92 -26.44
N THR A 107 6.22 -1.00 -26.85
CA THR A 107 6.61 -1.32 -28.23
C THR A 107 7.31 -2.67 -28.23
N LEU A 108 6.84 -3.58 -29.09
CA LEU A 108 7.46 -4.88 -29.30
C LEU A 108 8.27 -4.83 -30.60
N THR A 109 9.55 -5.18 -30.51
CA THR A 109 10.45 -5.27 -31.66
C THR A 109 10.77 -6.73 -31.92
N VAL A 110 10.34 -7.24 -33.07
CA VAL A 110 10.64 -8.61 -33.50
C VAL A 110 11.94 -8.60 -34.31
N ARG A 111 12.86 -9.51 -34.01
CA ARG A 111 14.09 -9.74 -34.78
C ARG A 111 14.10 -11.15 -35.32
N ALA A 112 14.49 -11.31 -36.57
CA ALA A 112 14.78 -12.63 -37.12
C ALA A 112 16.03 -13.18 -36.44
N VAL A 113 16.03 -14.49 -36.15
CA VAL A 113 17.21 -15.23 -35.71
C VAL A 113 17.75 -15.89 -36.97
N GLU A 114 18.98 -15.54 -37.37
CA GLU A 114 19.71 -16.22 -38.46
C GLU A 114 20.21 -17.60 -38.03
#